data_AF-Q64653-F1
#
_entry.id   AF-Q64653-F1
#
_cell.length_a   1.000
_cell.length_b   1.000
_cell.length_c   1.000
_cell.angle_alpha   90.00
_cell.angle_beta   90.00
_cell.angle_gamma   90.00
#
_symmetry.space_group_name_H-M   'P 1'
#
loop_
_entity.id
_entity.type
_entity.pdbx_description
1 polymer ?
#
loop_
_entity_poly.entity_id
_entity_poly.type
_entity_poly.pdbx_seq_one_letter_code
_entity_poly.pdbx_strand_id
1 'polypeptide(L)'
;KCAQYWPFTEEPIAYGDITVEMVSEEEQEDWASRHFRINYADEAQDVMHFNYTAWPDHGVPPANAAESILQFVYTVRQQATKSKGPMIIHCSAGIG
;
A
#
# COMPACT_ATOMS: atom_id res chain seq x y z
N LYS A 1 -5.86 -10.64 -5.73
CA LYS A 1 -6.95 -10.65 -4.73
C LYS A 1 -6.35 -10.89 -3.35
N CYS A 2 -6.78 -10.17 -2.33
CA CYS A 2 -6.23 -10.27 -0.98
C CYS A 2 -7.32 -9.94 0.04
N ALA A 3 -7.24 -10.51 1.24
CA ALA A 3 -8.04 -10.03 2.36
C ALA A 3 -7.61 -8.60 2.70
N GLN A 4 -8.55 -7.75 3.10
CA GLN A 4 -8.20 -6.43 3.62
C GLN A 4 -7.54 -6.60 4.98
N TYR A 5 -6.29 -6.18 5.09
CA TYR A 5 -5.45 -6.32 6.28
C TYR A 5 -5.15 -4.97 6.96
N TRP A 6 -5.89 -3.93 6.60
CA TRP A 6 -5.77 -2.57 7.13
C TRP A 6 -7.15 -2.06 7.58
N PRO A 7 -7.20 -1.01 8.44
CA PRO A 7 -8.45 -0.44 8.94
C PRO A 7 -9.44 -0.04 7.85
N PHE A 8 -10.74 -0.13 8.16
CA PHE A 8 -11.82 0.34 7.29
C PHE A 8 -12.25 1.79 7.61
N THR A 9 -11.82 2.31 8.75
CA THR A 9 -12.16 3.62 9.30
C THR A 9 -10.91 4.21 9.97
N GLU A 10 -11.05 5.41 10.52
CA GLU A 10 -10.01 6.04 11.35
C GLU A 10 -9.80 5.32 12.71
N GLU A 11 -10.68 4.38 13.07
CA GLU A 11 -10.50 3.60 14.31
C GLU A 11 -9.34 2.59 14.16
N PRO A 12 -8.36 2.60 15.08
CA PRO A 12 -7.26 1.64 15.03
C PRO A 12 -7.74 0.19 15.16
N ILE A 13 -7.13 -0.73 14.40
CA ILE A 13 -7.41 -2.17 14.46
C ILE A 13 -6.19 -2.91 15.02
N ALA A 14 -6.44 -3.82 15.97
CA ALA A 14 -5.43 -4.71 16.53
C ALA A 14 -5.32 -6.03 15.74
N TYR A 15 -4.10 -6.42 15.40
CA TYR A 15 -3.70 -7.68 14.79
C TYR A 15 -2.69 -8.38 15.72
N GLY A 16 -3.21 -9.09 16.73
CA GLY A 16 -2.37 -9.62 17.82
C GLY A 16 -1.79 -8.48 18.66
N ASP A 17 -0.47 -8.44 18.79
CA ASP A 17 0.25 -7.42 19.58
C ASP A 17 0.54 -6.13 18.78
N ILE A 18 0.14 -6.08 17.51
CA ILE A 18 0.34 -4.94 16.63
C ILE A 18 -0.97 -4.17 16.46
N THR A 19 -0.93 -2.86 16.61
CA THR A 19 -2.09 -1.98 16.33
C THR A 19 -1.80 -1.13 15.10
N VAL A 20 -2.71 -1.13 14.13
CA VAL A 20 -2.61 -0.35 12.90
C VAL A 20 -3.68 0.75 12.91
N GLU A 21 -3.24 1.99 12.80
CA GLU A 21 -4.08 3.19 12.70
C GLU A 21 -3.98 3.77 11.29
N MET A 22 -5.10 4.19 10.72
CA MET A 22 -5.12 4.94 9.46
C MET A 22 -4.96 6.43 9.75
N VAL A 23 -3.80 6.99 9.40
CA VAL A 23 -3.50 8.42 9.59
C VAL A 23 -4.06 9.26 8.44
N SER A 24 -3.94 8.75 7.20
CA SER A 24 -4.54 9.38 6.03
C SER A 24 -4.70 8.38 4.88
N GLU A 25 -5.64 8.67 3.99
CA GLU A 25 -5.86 7.94 2.74
C GLU A 25 -6.05 8.93 1.59
N GLU A 26 -5.44 8.62 0.45
CA GLU A 26 -5.58 9.35 -0.79
C GLU A 26 -5.93 8.35 -1.90
N GLU A 27 -7.12 8.48 -2.47
CA GLU A 27 -7.57 7.69 -3.61
C GLU A 27 -7.36 8.46 -4.91
N GLN A 28 -6.76 7.78 -5.88
CA GLN A 28 -6.56 8.26 -7.25
C GLN A 28 -7.24 7.28 -8.19
N GLU A 29 -7.27 7.59 -9.50
CA GLU A 29 -7.97 6.75 -10.49
C GLU A 29 -7.45 5.31 -10.51
N ASP A 30 -6.13 5.13 -10.52
CA ASP A 30 -5.50 3.82 -10.73
C ASP A 30 -4.80 3.24 -9.50
N TRP A 31 -4.70 4.00 -8.40
CA TRP A 31 -4.15 3.51 -7.14
C TRP A 31 -4.67 4.26 -5.92
N ALA A 32 -4.51 3.65 -4.75
CA ALA A 32 -4.70 4.29 -3.45
C ALA A 32 -3.37 4.35 -2.68
N SER A 33 -3.15 5.44 -1.96
CA SER A 33 -2.02 5.61 -1.04
C SER A 33 -2.55 5.79 0.38
N ARG A 34 -1.97 5.09 1.35
CA ARG A 34 -2.34 5.21 2.76
C ARG A 34 -1.13 5.46 3.61
N HIS A 35 -1.31 6.25 4.65
CA HIS A 35 -0.34 6.44 5.71
C HIS A 35 -0.86 5.75 6.96
N PHE A 36 -0.10 4.77 7.44
CA PHE A 36 -0.40 4.04 8.65
C PHE A 36 0.55 4.44 9.76
N ARG A 37 0.02 4.45 10.98
CA ARG A 37 0.84 4.35 12.18
C ARG A 37 0.69 2.95 12.75
N ILE A 38 1.80 2.22 12.80
CA ILE A 38 1.87 0.87 13.35
C ILE A 38 2.53 0.94 14.72
N ASN A 39 1.84 0.44 15.74
CA ASN A 39 2.33 0.42 17.12
C ASN A 39 2.61 -1.03 17.56
N TYR A 40 3.71 -1.24 18.26
CA TYR A 40 4.08 -2.51 18.89
C TYR A 40 4.85 -2.21 20.19
N ALA A 41 4.33 -2.70 21.33
CA ALA A 41 4.83 -2.33 22.65
C ALA A 41 4.94 -0.80 22.81
N ASP A 42 6.13 -0.29 23.13
CA ASP A 42 6.40 1.15 23.31
C ASP A 42 6.96 1.81 22.03
N GLU A 43 6.98 1.10 20.90
CA GLU A 43 7.48 1.59 19.61
C GLU A 43 6.34 1.90 18.64
N ALA A 44 6.51 2.97 17.87
CA ALA A 44 5.61 3.36 16.80
C ALA A 44 6.42 3.59 15.51
N GLN A 45 5.87 3.10 14.40
CA GLN A 45 6.44 3.26 13.07
C GLN A 45 5.40 3.74 12.08
N ASP A 46 5.73 4.81 11.38
CA ASP A 46 4.95 5.33 10.26
C ASP A 46 5.25 4.52 8.98
N VAL A 47 4.21 4.02 8.31
CA VAL A 47 4.30 3.16 7.12
C VAL A 47 3.45 3.71 5.98
N MET A 48 4.07 3.86 4.81
CA MET A 48 3.36 4.18 3.57
C MET A 48 2.92 2.90 2.86
N HIS A 49 1.65 2.82 2.50
CA HIS A 49 1.07 1.72 1.75
C HIS A 49 0.59 2.21 0.38
N PHE A 50 1.04 1.56 -0.68
CA PHE A 50 0.69 1.89 -2.06
C PHE A 50 -0.01 0.70 -2.69
N ASN A 51 -1.22 0.90 -3.21
CA ASN A 51 -2.05 -0.16 -3.77
C ASN A 51 -2.51 0.23 -5.19
N TYR A 52 -1.89 -0.35 -6.22
CA TYR A 52 -2.36 -0.17 -7.60
C TYR A 52 -3.63 -0.99 -7.82
N THR A 53 -4.74 -0.31 -8.10
CA THR A 53 -6.10 -0.87 -8.11
C THR A 53 -6.61 -1.16 -9.51
N ALA A 54 -5.98 -0.60 -10.56
CA ALA A 54 -6.42 -0.75 -11.95
C ALA A 54 -5.91 -2.01 -12.67
N TRP A 55 -5.14 -2.87 -11.99
CA TRP A 55 -4.65 -4.11 -12.62
C TRP A 55 -5.81 -5.09 -12.84
N PRO A 56 -6.03 -5.59 -14.09
CA PRO A 56 -7.16 -6.48 -14.36
C PRO A 56 -6.97 -7.87 -13.76
N ASP A 57 -8.07 -8.53 -13.39
CA ASP A 57 -8.05 -9.90 -12.85
C ASP A 57 -7.41 -10.93 -13.81
N HIS A 58 -7.48 -10.69 -15.12
CA HIS A 58 -6.92 -11.55 -16.16
C HIS A 58 -6.06 -10.76 -17.14
N GLY A 59 -4.89 -11.31 -17.46
CA GLY A 59 -3.96 -10.71 -18.41
C GLY A 59 -3.08 -9.62 -17.81
N VAL A 60 -2.62 -8.72 -18.68
CA VAL A 60 -1.82 -7.56 -18.32
C VAL A 60 -2.61 -6.29 -18.63
N PRO A 61 -2.31 -5.16 -17.95
CA PRO A 61 -2.93 -3.88 -18.28
C PRO A 61 -2.75 -3.53 -19.77
N PRO A 62 -3.77 -2.95 -20.41
CA PRO A 62 -3.69 -2.51 -21.80
C PRO A 62 -2.64 -1.41 -21.99
N ALA A 63 -2.24 -1.14 -23.23
CA ALA A 63 -1.17 -0.18 -23.54
C ALA A 63 -1.42 1.24 -23.01
N ASN A 64 -2.69 1.66 -22.92
CA ASN A 64 -3.08 2.95 -22.33
C ASN A 64 -2.90 3.03 -20.81
N ALA A 65 -2.75 1.90 -20.10
CA ALA A 65 -2.43 1.87 -18.67
C ALA A 65 -0.91 1.94 -18.40
N ALA A 66 -0.07 1.85 -19.42
CA ALA A 66 1.39 1.88 -19.24
C ALA A 66 1.86 3.17 -18.56
N GLU A 67 1.28 4.30 -18.91
CA GLU A 67 1.60 5.59 -18.30
C GLU A 67 1.29 5.61 -16.80
N SER A 68 0.12 5.12 -16.39
CA SER A 68 -0.26 5.12 -14.98
C SER A 68 0.56 4.14 -14.14
N ILE A 69 0.92 2.97 -14.69
CA ILE A 69 1.85 2.04 -14.02
C ILE A 69 3.22 2.68 -13.83
N LEU A 70 3.75 3.34 -14.86
CA LEU A 70 5.04 4.02 -14.77
C LEU A 70 5.00 5.16 -13.76
N GLN A 71 3.92 5.94 -13.74
CA GLN A 71 3.71 7.01 -12.76
C GLN A 71 3.61 6.44 -11.34
N PHE A 72 2.89 5.34 -11.14
CA PHE A 72 2.80 4.64 -9.85
C PHE A 72 4.19 4.19 -9.37
N VAL A 73 4.95 3.49 -10.22
CA VAL A 73 6.30 3.02 -9.89
C VAL A 73 7.24 4.19 -9.58
N TYR A 74 7.15 5.29 -10.33
CA TYR A 74 7.92 6.50 -10.06
C TYR A 74 7.60 7.09 -8.69
N THR A 75 6.32 7.23 -8.35
CA THR A 75 5.85 7.72 -7.04
C THR A 75 6.35 6.82 -5.90
N VAL A 76 6.20 5.50 -6.03
CA VAL A 76 6.66 4.52 -5.01
C VAL A 76 8.18 4.64 -4.80
N ARG A 77 8.96 4.73 -5.88
CA ARG A 77 10.43 4.86 -5.80
C ARG A 77 10.86 6.16 -5.10
N GLN A 78 10.19 7.27 -5.35
CA GLN A 78 10.49 8.54 -4.67
C GLN A 78 10.24 8.50 -3.16
N GLN A 79 9.31 7.67 -2.70
CA GLN A 79 9.04 7.50 -1.27
C GLN A 79 9.97 6.45 -0.65
N ALA A 80 10.31 5.40 -1.40
CA ALA A 80 11.24 4.36 -0.98
C ALA A 80 12.61 4.92 -0.58
N THR A 81 13.12 5.93 -1.31
CA THR A 81 14.42 6.57 -1.03
C THR A 81 14.46 7.31 0.31
N LYS A 82 13.30 7.64 0.89
CA LYS A 82 13.17 8.29 2.19
C LYS A 82 13.02 7.28 3.34
N SER A 83 12.68 6.03 3.02
CA SER A 83 12.45 4.98 4.01
C SER A 83 13.76 4.29 4.41
N LYS A 84 13.84 3.87 5.68
CA LYS A 84 14.93 3.02 6.18
C LYS A 84 14.37 1.62 6.37
N GLY A 85 14.74 0.70 5.49
CA GLY A 85 14.33 -0.71 5.60
C GLY A 85 13.85 -1.30 4.27
N PRO A 86 13.51 -2.60 4.27
CA PRO A 86 12.99 -3.28 3.10
C PRO A 86 11.58 -2.77 2.75
N MET A 87 11.28 -2.74 1.45
CA MET A 87 9.93 -2.57 0.95
C MET A 87 9.25 -3.95 0.85
N ILE A 88 8.04 -4.05 1.40
CA ILE A 88 7.20 -5.23 1.22
C ILE A 88 6.36 -5.02 -0.04
N ILE A 89 6.42 -5.99 -0.95
CA ILE A 89 5.65 -6.00 -2.20
C ILE A 89 4.87 -7.31 -2.24
N HIS A 90 3.58 -7.23 -2.51
CA HIS A 90 2.75 -8.41 -2.70
C HIS A 90 1.71 -8.18 -3.81
N CYS A 91 1.18 -9.27 -4.33
CA CYS A 91 -0.03 -9.26 -5.16
C CYS A 91 -1.00 -10.31 -4.60
N SER A 92 -1.55 -11.18 -5.44
CA SER A 92 -2.29 -12.36 -4.97
C SER A 92 -1.35 -13.51 -4.57
N ALA A 93 -0.44 -13.88 -5.48
CA ALA A 93 0.49 -15.01 -5.30
C ALA A 93 1.94 -14.56 -5.03
N GLY A 94 2.24 -13.27 -5.20
CA GLY A 94 3.56 -12.69 -4.92
C GLY A 94 4.66 -13.03 -5.94
N ILE A 95 4.30 -13.38 -7.18
CA ILE A 95 5.25 -13.84 -8.21
C ILE A 95 5.16 -13.11 -9.56
N GLY A 96 4.09 -12.33 -9.78
CA GLY A 96 3.77 -11.69 -11.06
C GLY A 96 4.45 -10.35 -11.26
#